data_AF-A0A7X4GNE5-F1
#
_entry.id   AF-A0A7X4GNE5-F1
#
_cell.length_a   1.000
_cell.length_b   1.000
_cell.length_c   1.000
_cell.angle_alpha   90.00
_cell.angle_beta   90.00
_cell.angle_gamma   90.00
#
_symmetry.space_group_name_H-M   'P 1'
#
loop_
_entity.id
_entity.type
_entity.pdbx_description
1 polymer ?
#
loop_
_entity_poly.entity_id
_entity_poly.type
_entity_poly.pdbx_seq_one_letter_code
_entity_poly.pdbx_strand_id
1 'polypeptide(L)'
;MKCLADYDVEVDICLEKPETFSSSLGSESQFEFHIKNKAQEGDKEGSLVSIKIVFEVDQIEDAADISRAILADIINSLAFVTNGRFSPYRLTKIIDWTPGLTSRTLLFFTEPAADAPAIAAIGDEILTFTQELIQLDLSNPLKSAMRWFRLGVAAEVLEEQFQYFWFALEILAQIDKPNDKVPDRCAKCRGALFCSACNEHPKHRAFSTQLIEKLVSDISGDTQGETYGIFVRVRNTLMHGNQLHEIESELPCEAYEVVDKLAGIVWKVICFNVNKKWPVSGRPFLLPSTYVKHLVMAATNMTITLPEGPNGLDIHSCDELGIEASVVRFS
;
A
#
# COMPACT_ATOMS: atom_id res chain seq x y z
N MET A 1 -3.45 8.19 -27.65
CA MET A 1 -4.52 9.08 -27.12
C MET A 1 -3.90 10.02 -26.10
N LYS A 2 -4.31 11.29 -26.04
CA LYS A 2 -3.84 12.21 -24.99
C LYS A 2 -4.86 12.20 -23.84
N CYS A 3 -4.42 12.04 -22.60
CA CYS A 3 -5.29 12.02 -21.43
C CYS A 3 -4.88 13.10 -20.42
N LEU A 4 -5.85 13.57 -19.65
CA LEU A 4 -5.68 14.47 -18.50
C LEU A 4 -6.17 13.74 -17.25
N ALA A 5 -5.26 13.42 -16.32
CA ALA A 5 -5.60 12.92 -14.99
C ALA A 5 -5.53 14.06 -13.96
N ASP A 6 -6.49 14.10 -13.03
CA ASP A 6 -6.57 15.13 -11.98
C ASP A 6 -6.58 14.48 -10.60
N TYR A 7 -5.56 14.77 -9.81
CA TYR A 7 -5.36 14.22 -8.47
C TYR A 7 -5.49 15.28 -7.40
N ASP A 8 -6.10 14.88 -6.27
CA ASP A 8 -5.92 15.57 -5.01
C ASP A 8 -4.74 14.94 -4.27
N VAL A 9 -3.84 15.78 -3.74
CA VAL A 9 -2.64 15.36 -3.02
C VAL A 9 -2.57 16.11 -1.70
N GLU A 10 -2.42 15.34 -0.61
CA GLU A 10 -2.14 15.89 0.71
C GLU A 10 -0.70 16.37 0.80
N VAL A 11 -0.51 17.59 1.30
CA VAL A 11 0.82 18.21 1.39
C VAL A 11 1.07 18.88 2.74
N ASP A 12 2.33 18.84 3.18
CA ASP A 12 2.80 19.69 4.29
C ASP A 12 3.18 21.10 3.80
N ILE A 13 3.47 21.24 2.51
CA ILE A 13 4.01 22.47 1.90
C ILE A 13 3.20 22.78 0.63
N CYS A 14 2.54 23.93 0.63
CA CYS A 14 1.79 24.45 -0.52
C CYS A 14 2.67 25.35 -1.41
N LEU A 15 2.16 25.69 -2.61
CA LEU A 15 2.78 26.71 -3.45
C LEU A 15 2.73 28.08 -2.76
N GLU A 16 3.82 28.84 -2.82
CA GLU A 16 3.93 30.19 -2.23
C GLU A 16 2.90 31.16 -2.82
N LYS A 17 2.58 30.98 -4.11
CA LYS A 17 1.52 31.73 -4.80
C LYS A 17 0.36 30.79 -5.12
N PRO A 18 -0.90 31.24 -5.01
CA PRO A 18 -2.07 30.44 -5.35
C PRO A 18 -2.21 30.20 -6.87
N GLU A 19 -1.38 30.85 -7.68
CA GLU A 19 -1.32 30.67 -9.13
C GLU A 19 -0.83 29.25 -9.47
N THR A 20 -1.31 28.73 -10.59
CA THR A 20 -0.92 27.41 -11.09
C THR A 20 0.53 27.41 -11.57
N PHE A 21 1.32 26.46 -11.07
CA PHE A 21 2.63 26.15 -11.63
C PHE A 21 2.48 25.07 -12.70
N SER A 22 3.06 25.30 -13.87
CA SER A 22 3.06 24.34 -14.99
C SER A 22 4.51 23.98 -15.34
N SER A 23 4.79 22.70 -15.50
CA SER A 23 6.10 22.23 -15.94
C SER A 23 5.98 21.07 -16.92
N SER A 24 6.86 21.07 -17.92
CA SER A 24 7.10 19.95 -18.82
C SER A 24 8.45 19.34 -18.48
N LEU A 25 8.49 18.02 -18.26
CA LEU A 25 9.75 17.29 -18.03
C LEU A 25 10.16 16.53 -19.29
N GLY A 26 11.39 16.78 -19.76
CA GLY A 26 12.05 16.03 -20.84
C GLY A 26 12.20 16.80 -22.16
N SER A 27 13.26 16.51 -22.92
CA SER A 27 13.54 17.11 -24.24
C SER A 27 12.59 16.66 -25.36
N GLU A 28 11.74 15.66 -25.09
CA GLU A 28 10.66 15.14 -25.94
C GLU A 28 9.39 14.86 -25.09
N SER A 29 9.20 15.62 -24.00
CA SER A 29 8.21 15.47 -22.91
C SER A 29 7.13 14.40 -23.05
N GLN A 30 7.30 13.29 -22.32
CA GLN A 30 6.32 12.20 -22.19
C GLN A 30 5.05 12.60 -21.43
N PHE A 31 5.12 13.67 -20.62
CA PHE A 31 3.98 14.25 -19.91
C PHE A 31 4.22 15.72 -19.54
N GLU A 32 3.13 16.43 -19.26
CA GLU A 32 3.09 17.78 -18.68
C GLU A 32 2.32 17.69 -17.36
N PHE A 33 2.71 18.48 -16.34
CA PHE A 33 1.92 18.54 -15.12
C PHE A 33 1.74 19.96 -14.61
N HIS A 34 0.63 20.16 -13.91
CA HIS A 34 0.20 21.42 -13.34
C HIS A 34 -0.17 21.24 -11.87
N ILE A 35 0.33 22.11 -11.01
CA ILE A 35 0.05 22.10 -9.57
C ILE A 35 -0.67 23.39 -9.19
N LYS A 36 -1.73 23.26 -8.40
CA LYS A 36 -2.52 24.39 -7.89
C LYS A 36 -2.92 24.14 -6.45
N ASN A 37 -2.82 25.16 -5.59
CA ASN A 37 -3.35 25.09 -4.23
C ASN A 37 -4.88 24.95 -4.29
N LYS A 38 -5.45 24.00 -3.54
CA LYS A 38 -6.91 23.90 -3.39
C LYS A 38 -7.38 24.76 -2.22
N ALA A 39 -8.38 25.59 -2.44
CA ALA A 39 -9.09 26.27 -1.36
C ALA A 39 -9.95 25.23 -0.62
N GLN A 40 -9.76 25.07 0.69
CA GLN A 40 -10.70 24.31 1.53
C GLN A 40 -11.70 25.26 2.18
N GLU A 41 -12.96 24.87 2.21
CA GLU A 41 -13.97 25.48 3.07
C GLU A 41 -13.82 24.91 4.49
N GLY A 42 -13.44 25.75 5.46
CA GLY A 42 -13.35 25.40 6.89
C GLY A 42 -11.96 25.61 7.52
N ASP A 43 -11.90 25.45 8.85
CA ASP A 43 -10.79 25.80 9.77
C ASP A 43 -9.54 24.89 9.66
N LYS A 44 -9.33 24.25 8.51
CA LYS A 44 -8.13 23.44 8.23
C LYS A 44 -7.24 24.19 7.25
N GLU A 45 -6.20 24.83 7.78
CA GLU A 45 -5.17 25.47 6.96
C GLU A 45 -4.43 24.42 6.10
N GLY A 46 -4.65 24.49 4.78
CA GLY A 46 -3.59 24.34 3.77
C GLY A 46 -2.94 22.96 3.57
N SER A 47 -3.71 21.87 3.51
CA SER A 47 -3.11 20.53 3.29
C SER A 47 -3.42 19.87 1.95
N LEU A 48 -4.03 20.54 0.97
CA LEU A 48 -4.36 19.92 -0.33
C LEU A 48 -3.90 20.75 -1.54
N VAL A 49 -3.31 20.08 -2.51
CA VAL A 49 -3.05 20.60 -3.85
C VAL A 49 -3.72 19.72 -4.90
N SER A 50 -4.16 20.33 -6.01
CA SER A 50 -4.56 19.60 -7.22
C SER A 50 -3.32 19.46 -8.11
N ILE A 51 -3.02 18.22 -8.52
CA ILE A 51 -2.00 17.90 -9.50
C ILE A 51 -2.68 17.33 -10.74
N LYS A 52 -2.59 18.06 -11.84
CA LYS A 52 -3.10 17.65 -13.14
C LYS A 52 -1.97 17.16 -14.02
N ILE A 53 -2.13 16.01 -14.65
CA ILE A 53 -1.11 15.37 -15.46
C ILE A 53 -1.70 15.14 -16.86
N VAL A 54 -1.05 15.69 -17.87
CA VAL A 54 -1.36 15.46 -19.29
C VAL A 54 -0.32 14.50 -19.86
N PHE A 55 -0.76 13.37 -20.40
CA PHE A 55 0.12 12.29 -20.84
C PHE A 55 -0.49 11.51 -22.02
N GLU A 56 0.30 10.64 -22.66
CA GLU A 56 -0.16 9.80 -23.75
C GLU A 56 -0.37 8.35 -23.31
N VAL A 57 -1.43 7.73 -23.82
CA VAL A 57 -1.78 6.31 -23.60
C VAL A 57 -2.34 5.68 -24.87
N ASP A 58 -2.23 4.37 -25.00
CA ASP A 58 -2.84 3.62 -26.11
C ASP A 58 -4.35 3.43 -25.90
N GLN A 59 -4.75 3.11 -24.66
CA GLN A 59 -6.13 2.84 -24.25
C GLN A 59 -6.46 3.61 -22.95
N ILE A 60 -7.72 4.04 -22.80
CA ILE A 60 -8.14 4.85 -21.65
C ILE A 60 -8.20 4.02 -20.36
N GLU A 61 -8.36 2.71 -20.51
CA GLU A 61 -8.36 1.71 -19.45
C GLU A 61 -7.03 1.69 -18.69
N ASP A 62 -5.91 1.87 -19.41
CA ASP A 62 -4.56 1.89 -18.83
C ASP A 62 -4.21 3.25 -18.19
N ALA A 63 -5.02 4.28 -18.46
CA ALA A 63 -4.70 5.65 -18.11
C ALA A 63 -4.53 5.87 -16.61
N ALA A 64 -5.29 5.16 -15.77
CA ALA A 64 -5.24 5.33 -14.32
C ALA A 64 -3.95 4.79 -13.70
N ASP A 65 -3.45 3.66 -14.22
CA ASP A 65 -2.22 3.05 -13.74
C ASP A 65 -1.00 3.83 -14.23
N ILE A 66 -1.00 4.24 -15.50
CA ILE A 66 0.06 5.08 -16.07
C ILE A 66 0.13 6.42 -15.34
N SER A 67 -1.00 7.11 -15.13
CA SER A 67 -1.00 8.39 -14.42
C SER A 67 -0.59 8.27 -12.96
N ARG A 68 -0.86 7.12 -12.31
CA ARG A 68 -0.43 6.87 -10.93
C ARG A 68 1.09 6.74 -10.82
N ALA A 69 1.71 6.06 -11.79
CA ALA A 69 3.17 5.98 -11.88
C ALA A 69 3.80 7.38 -12.09
N ILE A 70 3.24 8.18 -13.02
CA ILE A 70 3.72 9.54 -13.27
C ILE A 70 3.54 10.43 -12.03
N LEU A 71 2.40 10.34 -11.35
CA LEU A 71 2.16 11.08 -10.10
C LEU A 71 3.22 10.71 -9.05
N ALA A 72 3.53 9.42 -8.89
CA ALA A 72 4.54 8.96 -7.95
C ALA A 72 5.89 9.62 -8.22
N ASP A 73 6.33 9.70 -9.47
CA ASP A 73 7.59 10.37 -9.83
C ASP A 73 7.58 11.87 -9.49
N ILE A 74 6.45 12.56 -9.76
CA ILE A 74 6.27 13.97 -9.43
C ILE A 74 6.38 14.18 -7.93
N ILE A 75 5.59 13.44 -7.12
CA ILE A 75 5.57 13.64 -5.66
C ILE A 75 6.85 13.17 -4.98
N ASN A 76 7.51 12.13 -5.50
CA ASN A 76 8.82 11.69 -5.02
C ASN A 76 9.86 12.80 -5.23
N SER A 77 9.85 13.43 -6.39
CA SER A 77 10.74 14.56 -6.70
C SER A 77 10.45 15.77 -5.80
N LEU A 78 9.17 16.11 -5.60
CA LEU A 78 8.77 17.19 -4.71
C LEU A 78 9.17 16.91 -3.26
N ALA A 79 8.90 15.71 -2.75
CA ALA A 79 9.28 15.29 -1.41
C ALA A 79 10.81 15.32 -1.22
N PHE A 80 11.58 14.85 -2.21
CA PHE A 80 13.03 14.88 -2.16
C PHE A 80 13.60 16.30 -2.10
N VAL A 81 13.09 17.22 -2.92
CA VAL A 81 13.60 18.60 -2.99
C VAL A 81 13.18 19.44 -1.78
N THR A 82 11.97 19.22 -1.26
CA THR A 82 11.39 20.06 -0.20
C THR A 82 11.51 19.47 1.20
N ASN A 83 11.76 18.16 1.33
CA ASN A 83 11.59 17.38 2.55
C ASN A 83 10.17 17.46 3.17
N GLY A 84 9.16 17.89 2.39
CA GLY A 84 7.76 17.88 2.81
C GLY A 84 7.06 16.56 2.47
N ARG A 85 6.01 16.23 3.21
CA ARG A 85 5.11 15.11 2.83
C ARG A 85 4.28 15.52 1.61
N PHE A 86 4.21 14.61 0.64
CA PHE A 86 3.26 14.61 -0.47
C PHE A 86 2.64 13.21 -0.53
N SER A 87 1.34 13.11 -0.30
CA SER A 87 0.63 11.84 -0.25
C SER A 87 -0.54 11.89 -1.23
N PRO A 88 -0.62 10.98 -2.22
CA PRO A 88 -1.81 10.90 -3.07
C PRO A 88 -3.04 10.75 -2.17
N TYR A 89 -4.01 11.63 -2.34
CA TYR A 89 -5.28 11.54 -1.60
C TYR A 89 -6.31 10.79 -2.43
N ARG A 90 -6.50 11.21 -3.69
CA ARG A 90 -7.37 10.51 -4.64
C ARG A 90 -7.11 10.92 -6.08
N LEU A 91 -7.38 10.01 -7.01
CA LEU A 91 -7.66 10.34 -8.40
C LEU A 91 -9.11 10.81 -8.50
N THR A 92 -9.34 12.00 -9.05
CA THR A 92 -10.69 12.57 -9.18
C THR A 92 -11.31 12.26 -10.53
N LYS A 93 -10.52 12.38 -11.61
CA LYS A 93 -10.98 12.15 -12.98
C LYS A 93 -9.85 11.87 -13.95
N ILE A 94 -10.18 11.18 -15.04
CA ILE A 94 -9.38 11.07 -16.26
C ILE A 94 -10.23 11.52 -17.44
N ILE A 95 -9.72 12.42 -18.27
CA ILE A 95 -10.42 12.96 -19.43
C ILE A 95 -9.61 12.64 -20.70
N ASP A 96 -10.27 12.24 -21.79
CA ASP A 96 -9.68 12.25 -23.13
C ASP A 96 -9.36 13.71 -23.52
N TRP A 97 -8.08 14.04 -23.46
CA TRP A 97 -7.49 15.34 -23.71
C TRP A 97 -6.93 15.46 -25.14
N THR A 98 -7.35 14.59 -26.05
CA THR A 98 -6.92 14.63 -27.46
C THR A 98 -7.41 15.94 -28.12
N PRO A 99 -6.54 16.69 -28.82
CA PRO A 99 -6.94 17.93 -29.49
C PRO A 99 -7.98 17.71 -30.59
N GLY A 100 -8.91 18.65 -30.77
CA GLY A 100 -9.93 18.64 -31.82
C GLY A 100 -11.20 17.84 -31.50
N LEU A 101 -11.29 17.26 -30.31
CA LEU A 101 -12.50 16.55 -29.88
C LEU A 101 -13.53 17.52 -29.31
N THR A 102 -14.74 17.48 -29.88
CA THR A 102 -15.92 18.17 -29.34
C THR A 102 -16.60 17.38 -28.22
N SER A 103 -16.48 16.06 -28.27
CA SER A 103 -17.07 15.11 -27.34
C SER A 103 -15.96 14.25 -26.76
N ARG A 104 -15.84 14.21 -25.43
CA ARG A 104 -14.70 13.62 -24.72
C ARG A 104 -15.18 12.57 -23.72
N THR A 105 -14.46 11.45 -23.67
CA THR A 105 -14.66 10.45 -22.63
C THR A 105 -14.06 10.94 -21.32
N LEU A 106 -14.83 10.80 -20.24
CA LEU A 106 -14.46 11.16 -18.89
C LEU A 106 -14.69 9.94 -18.00
N LEU A 107 -13.64 9.46 -17.34
CA LEU A 107 -13.73 8.56 -16.20
C LEU A 107 -13.75 9.43 -14.94
N PHE A 108 -14.89 9.48 -14.27
CA PHE A 108 -15.00 10.18 -12.99
C PHE A 108 -14.94 9.18 -11.85
N PHE A 109 -14.05 9.43 -10.91
CA PHE A 109 -13.86 8.59 -9.74
C PHE A 109 -14.55 9.26 -8.57
N THR A 110 -15.60 8.61 -8.06
CA THR A 110 -16.28 9.13 -6.87
C THR A 110 -15.38 8.95 -5.65
N GLU A 111 -15.61 9.75 -4.61
CA GLU A 111 -15.10 9.39 -3.29
C GLU A 111 -15.52 7.94 -2.99
N PRO A 112 -14.63 7.12 -2.41
CA PRO A 112 -15.08 5.88 -1.82
C PRO A 112 -16.19 6.27 -0.87
N ALA A 113 -17.39 5.72 -1.08
CA ALA A 113 -18.57 6.12 -0.34
C ALA A 113 -18.19 6.14 1.15
N ALA A 114 -18.22 7.33 1.77
CA ALA A 114 -18.09 7.47 3.22
C ALA A 114 -19.12 6.59 3.97
N ASP A 115 -20.08 6.07 3.21
CA ASP A 115 -21.26 5.32 3.57
C ASP A 115 -21.05 3.81 3.64
N ALA A 116 -19.86 3.24 3.40
CA ALA A 116 -19.62 1.88 3.91
C ALA A 116 -19.63 2.02 5.44
N PRO A 117 -20.74 1.70 6.11
CA PRO A 117 -20.90 2.10 7.50
C PRO A 117 -19.79 1.42 8.28
N ALA A 118 -19.10 2.18 9.12
CA ALA A 118 -18.14 1.60 10.05
C ALA A 118 -18.83 0.42 10.75
N ILE A 119 -18.21 -0.76 10.66
CA ILE A 119 -18.80 -1.95 11.28
C ILE A 119 -18.81 -1.69 12.78
N ALA A 120 -20.01 -1.59 13.37
CA ALA A 120 -20.22 -1.39 14.80
C ALA A 120 -19.91 -2.69 15.57
N ALA A 121 -18.64 -3.10 15.55
CA ALA A 121 -18.14 -4.34 16.14
C ALA A 121 -17.45 -4.12 17.49
N ILE A 122 -17.17 -2.87 17.88
CA ILE A 122 -16.50 -2.54 19.14
C ILE A 122 -17.53 -2.50 20.28
N GLY A 123 -17.68 -3.62 20.98
CA GLY A 123 -18.48 -3.71 22.21
C GLY A 123 -17.65 -3.63 23.49
N ASP A 124 -18.32 -3.64 24.64
CA ASP A 124 -17.69 -3.55 25.98
C ASP A 124 -16.61 -4.62 26.22
N GLU A 125 -16.80 -5.82 25.68
CA GLU A 125 -15.83 -6.90 25.83
C GLU A 125 -14.49 -6.59 25.13
N ILE A 126 -14.53 -5.98 23.94
CA ILE A 126 -13.33 -5.56 23.20
C ILE A 126 -12.65 -4.38 23.89
N LEU A 127 -13.43 -3.43 24.41
CA LEU A 127 -12.89 -2.30 25.15
C LEU A 127 -12.19 -2.76 26.43
N THR A 128 -12.82 -3.67 27.17
CA THR A 128 -12.25 -4.29 28.37
C THR A 128 -10.96 -5.03 28.02
N PHE A 129 -10.97 -5.84 26.97
CA PHE A 129 -9.78 -6.54 26.51
C PHE A 129 -8.65 -5.59 26.08
N THR A 130 -9.00 -4.47 25.45
CA THR A 130 -8.02 -3.43 25.06
C THR A 130 -7.39 -2.77 26.28
N GLN A 131 -8.18 -2.46 27.32
CA GLN A 131 -7.68 -1.90 28.58
C GLN A 131 -6.73 -2.88 29.28
N GLU A 132 -7.12 -4.15 29.37
CA GLU A 132 -6.29 -5.24 29.90
C GLU A 132 -4.96 -5.36 29.13
N LEU A 133 -4.99 -5.31 27.80
CA LEU A 133 -3.81 -5.39 26.94
C LEU A 133 -2.88 -4.18 27.12
N ILE A 134 -3.41 -2.98 27.37
CA ILE A 134 -2.60 -1.78 27.65
C ILE A 134 -1.89 -1.89 29.00
N GLN A 135 -2.54 -2.51 29.99
CA GLN A 135 -1.97 -2.70 31.33
C GLN A 135 -0.92 -3.81 31.37
N LEU A 136 -0.88 -4.68 30.35
CA LEU A 136 0.18 -5.67 30.21
C LEU A 136 1.54 -5.00 29.98
N ASP A 137 2.53 -5.41 30.75
CA ASP A 137 3.93 -5.04 30.51
C ASP A 137 4.51 -5.82 29.32
N LEU A 138 4.10 -5.43 28.11
CA LEU A 138 4.62 -6.01 26.87
C LEU A 138 6.05 -5.50 26.61
N SER A 139 6.91 -6.40 26.11
CA SER A 139 8.28 -6.05 25.76
C SER A 139 8.31 -5.04 24.60
N ASN A 140 9.35 -4.21 24.53
CA ASN A 140 9.52 -3.24 23.44
C ASN A 140 9.48 -3.88 22.05
N PRO A 141 10.14 -5.03 21.79
CA PRO A 141 10.01 -5.72 20.51
C PRO A 141 8.56 -6.07 20.15
N LEU A 142 7.77 -6.58 21.10
CA LEU A 142 6.38 -6.93 20.85
C LEU A 142 5.53 -5.68 20.55
N LYS A 143 5.73 -4.58 21.30
CA LYS A 143 5.09 -3.28 21.03
C LYS A 143 5.48 -2.75 19.64
N SER A 144 6.74 -2.88 19.24
CA SER A 144 7.20 -2.48 17.91
C SER A 144 6.57 -3.33 16.80
N ALA A 145 6.43 -4.64 16.99
CA ALA A 145 5.74 -5.52 16.04
C ALA A 145 4.26 -5.16 15.91
N MET A 146 3.56 -4.89 17.02
CA MET A 146 2.17 -4.42 17.01
C MET A 146 2.01 -3.08 16.29
N ARG A 147 2.97 -2.16 16.46
CA ARG A 147 2.99 -0.87 15.73
C ARG A 147 3.06 -1.09 14.22
N TRP A 148 3.99 -1.94 13.76
CA TRP A 148 4.12 -2.25 12.33
C TRP A 148 2.90 -3.00 11.79
N PHE A 149 2.33 -3.92 12.57
CA PHE A 149 1.07 -4.58 12.21
C PHE A 149 -0.07 -3.57 12.01
N ARG A 150 -0.22 -2.60 12.93
CA ARG A 150 -1.20 -1.51 12.79
C ARG A 150 -0.96 -0.69 11.52
N LEU A 151 0.30 -0.35 11.21
CA LEU A 151 0.64 0.38 9.98
C LEU A 151 0.31 -0.43 8.73
N GLY A 152 0.57 -1.75 8.74
CA GLY A 152 0.16 -2.66 7.66
C GLY A 152 -1.36 -2.69 7.46
N VAL A 153 -2.15 -2.81 8.52
CA VAL A 153 -3.63 -2.77 8.42
C VAL A 153 -4.17 -1.42 7.91
N ALA A 154 -3.41 -0.34 8.11
CA ALA A 154 -3.79 1.00 7.72
C ALA A 154 -3.26 1.43 6.34
N ALA A 155 -2.27 0.74 5.79
CA ALA A 155 -1.67 1.11 4.51
C ALA A 155 -2.64 0.83 3.36
N GLU A 156 -2.60 1.67 2.32
CA GLU A 156 -3.52 1.61 1.19
C GLU A 156 -2.94 0.84 0.00
N VAL A 157 -1.60 0.72 -0.04
CA VAL A 157 -0.84 0.07 -1.10
C VAL A 157 -0.34 -1.30 -0.63
N LEU A 158 -0.53 -2.35 -1.45
CA LEU A 158 -0.20 -3.74 -1.09
C LEU A 158 1.28 -3.93 -0.75
N GLU A 159 2.18 -3.27 -1.48
CA GLU A 159 3.62 -3.30 -1.26
C GLU A 159 3.99 -2.77 0.12
N GLU A 160 3.36 -1.67 0.55
CA GLU A 160 3.55 -1.08 1.87
C GLU A 160 2.97 -1.99 2.96
N GLN A 161 1.77 -2.52 2.75
CA GLN A 161 1.16 -3.50 3.66
C GLN A 161 2.10 -4.69 3.87
N PHE A 162 2.58 -5.28 2.78
CA PHE A 162 3.54 -6.38 2.81
C PHE A 162 4.79 -6.00 3.60
N GLN A 163 5.40 -4.85 3.29
CA GLN A 163 6.64 -4.41 3.92
C GLN A 163 6.47 -4.18 5.44
N TYR A 164 5.36 -3.58 5.86
CA TYR A 164 5.05 -3.38 7.27
C TYR A 164 4.79 -4.71 8.01
N PHE A 165 4.03 -5.63 7.41
CA PHE A 165 3.84 -6.97 7.99
C PHE A 165 5.16 -7.75 8.04
N TRP A 166 6.00 -7.64 7.02
CA TRP A 166 7.33 -8.25 7.02
C TRP A 166 8.21 -7.72 8.15
N PHE A 167 8.25 -6.40 8.38
CA PHE A 167 8.98 -5.83 9.52
C PHE A 167 8.46 -6.33 10.86
N ALA A 168 7.14 -6.46 11.02
CA ALA A 168 6.57 -7.08 12.22
C ALA A 168 7.05 -8.52 12.39
N LEU A 169 7.03 -9.33 11.33
CA LEU A 169 7.50 -10.72 11.35
C LEU A 169 8.99 -10.83 11.71
N GLU A 170 9.84 -9.99 11.13
CA GLU A 170 11.29 -9.97 11.41
C GLU A 170 11.56 -9.70 12.90
N ILE A 171 10.83 -8.75 13.50
CA ILE A 171 10.95 -8.43 14.94
C ILE A 171 10.47 -9.60 15.79
N LEU A 172 9.30 -10.17 15.47
CA LEU A 172 8.70 -11.28 16.21
C LEU A 172 9.61 -12.51 16.22
N ALA A 173 10.27 -12.81 15.09
CA ALA A 173 11.23 -13.90 14.98
C ALA A 173 12.46 -13.75 15.90
N GLN A 174 12.74 -12.55 16.42
CA GLN A 174 13.85 -12.32 17.34
C GLN A 174 13.46 -12.36 18.83
N ILE A 175 12.16 -12.29 19.18
CA ILE A 175 11.73 -12.16 20.58
C ILE A 175 12.17 -13.35 21.43
N ASP A 176 11.96 -14.56 20.92
CA ASP A 176 12.30 -15.81 21.62
C ASP A 176 13.37 -16.58 20.86
N LYS A 177 14.44 -15.87 20.48
CA LYS A 177 15.54 -16.48 19.73
C LYS A 177 16.07 -17.72 20.48
N PRO A 178 15.89 -18.95 19.96
CA PRO A 178 16.36 -20.14 20.63
C PRO A 178 17.88 -20.11 20.74
N ASN A 179 18.40 -20.60 21.86
CA ASN A 179 19.84 -20.76 22.06
C ASN A 179 20.42 -21.95 21.28
N ASP A 180 19.56 -22.81 20.75
CA ASP A 180 19.94 -23.99 19.98
C ASP A 180 20.71 -23.58 18.72
N LYS A 181 21.83 -24.27 18.50
CA LYS A 181 22.62 -24.10 17.28
C LYS A 181 22.05 -24.97 16.17
N VAL A 182 22.02 -24.41 14.96
CA VAL A 182 21.59 -25.12 13.75
C VAL A 182 22.81 -25.49 12.91
N PRO A 183 22.78 -26.59 12.15
CA PRO A 183 23.89 -26.98 11.30
C PRO A 183 24.09 -26.00 10.14
N ASP A 184 25.34 -25.78 9.75
CA ASP A 184 25.66 -25.06 8.50
C ASP A 184 25.14 -25.84 7.30
N ARG A 185 24.57 -25.15 6.31
CA ARG A 185 23.98 -25.75 5.10
C ARG A 185 24.89 -25.59 3.89
N CYS A 186 24.97 -26.61 3.06
CA CYS A 186 25.67 -26.60 1.78
C CYS A 186 25.06 -25.57 0.83
N ALA A 187 25.90 -24.75 0.18
CA ALA A 187 25.42 -23.75 -0.78
C ALA A 187 24.71 -24.36 -2.01
N LYS A 188 25.06 -25.60 -2.38
CA LYS A 188 24.47 -26.30 -3.55
C LYS A 188 23.20 -27.08 -3.21
N CYS A 189 23.28 -28.03 -2.26
CA CYS A 189 22.17 -28.92 -1.97
C CYS A 189 21.33 -28.51 -0.74
N ARG A 190 21.74 -27.45 -0.02
CA ARG A 190 21.12 -26.97 1.22
C ARG A 190 21.10 -27.98 2.38
N GLY A 191 21.65 -29.18 2.21
CA GLY A 191 21.84 -30.18 3.27
C GLY A 191 22.89 -29.77 4.31
N ALA A 192 22.83 -30.37 5.49
CA ALA A 192 23.79 -30.10 6.57
C ALA A 192 25.23 -30.47 6.16
N LEU A 193 26.17 -29.55 6.30
CA LEU A 193 27.59 -29.79 6.06
C LEU A 193 28.11 -30.77 7.10
N PHE A 194 28.96 -31.71 6.67
CA PHE A 194 29.56 -32.72 7.55
C PHE A 194 31.08 -32.69 7.42
N CYS A 195 31.79 -32.63 8.54
CA CYS A 195 33.24 -32.70 8.58
C CYS A 195 33.68 -34.14 8.78
N SER A 196 34.29 -34.76 7.75
CA SER A 196 34.78 -36.14 7.82
C SER A 196 35.95 -36.33 8.78
N ALA A 197 36.72 -35.28 9.07
CA ALA A 197 37.84 -35.34 10.01
C ALA A 197 37.37 -35.31 11.48
N CYS A 198 36.35 -34.50 11.78
CA CYS A 198 35.82 -34.35 13.14
C CYS A 198 34.63 -35.29 13.43
N ASN A 199 34.06 -35.92 12.39
CA ASN A 199 32.84 -36.72 12.46
C ASN A 199 31.62 -35.95 13.03
N GLU A 200 31.55 -34.65 12.75
CA GLU A 200 30.53 -33.74 13.28
C GLU A 200 30.01 -32.76 12.21
N HIS A 201 28.81 -32.24 12.43
CA HIS A 201 28.25 -31.13 11.66
C HIS A 201 28.62 -29.79 12.33
N PRO A 202 29.32 -28.87 11.65
CA PRO A 202 29.54 -27.53 12.18
C PRO A 202 28.18 -26.83 12.41
N LYS A 203 28.07 -26.09 13.52
CA LYS A 203 26.81 -25.45 13.93
C LYS A 203 27.03 -23.98 14.29
N HIS A 204 26.08 -23.14 13.94
CA HIS A 204 26.04 -21.72 14.28
C HIS A 204 24.73 -21.35 14.99
N ARG A 205 24.66 -20.12 15.53
CA ARG A 205 23.39 -19.57 16.03
C ARG A 205 22.49 -19.26 14.83
N ALA A 206 21.23 -19.67 14.89
CA ALA A 206 20.30 -19.43 13.80
C ALA A 206 20.28 -17.95 13.36
N PHE A 207 20.43 -17.76 12.05
CA PHE A 207 20.29 -16.45 11.41
C PHE A 207 18.81 -16.03 11.41
N SER A 208 18.55 -14.72 11.26
CA SER A 208 17.19 -14.18 11.28
C SER A 208 16.29 -14.83 10.23
N THR A 209 16.81 -15.11 9.04
CA THR A 209 16.07 -15.80 7.97
C THR A 209 15.62 -17.20 8.38
N GLN A 210 16.47 -17.97 9.06
CA GLN A 210 16.15 -19.31 9.54
C GLN A 210 15.11 -19.29 10.66
N LEU A 211 15.13 -18.25 11.49
CA LEU A 211 14.12 -18.05 12.54
C LEU A 211 12.76 -17.70 11.94
N ILE A 212 12.73 -16.86 10.91
CA ILE A 212 11.50 -16.51 10.19
C ILE A 212 10.94 -17.72 9.45
N GLU A 213 11.79 -18.49 8.74
CA GLU A 213 11.40 -19.72 8.06
C GLU A 213 10.72 -20.69 9.03
N LYS A 214 11.35 -20.93 10.19
CA LYS A 214 10.79 -21.78 11.24
C LYS A 214 9.47 -21.23 11.78
N LEU A 215 9.41 -19.94 12.10
CA LEU A 215 8.21 -19.29 12.64
C LEU A 215 7.04 -19.37 11.66
N VAL A 216 7.28 -19.15 10.37
CA VAL A 216 6.27 -19.28 9.32
C VAL A 216 5.80 -20.73 9.23
N SER A 217 6.72 -21.69 9.21
CA SER A 217 6.39 -23.12 9.16
C SER A 217 5.53 -23.56 10.36
N ASP A 218 5.93 -23.17 11.57
CA ASP A 218 5.24 -23.53 12.82
C ASP A 218 3.80 -23.01 12.85
N ILE A 219 3.54 -21.83 12.28
CA ILE A 219 2.20 -21.19 12.29
C ILE A 219 1.33 -21.60 11.11
N SER A 220 1.92 -21.77 9.93
CA SER A 220 1.18 -22.12 8.70
C SER A 220 0.96 -23.63 8.54
N GLY A 221 1.74 -24.47 9.23
CA GLY A 221 1.78 -25.92 9.01
C GLY A 221 2.52 -26.32 7.73
N ASP A 222 3.09 -25.36 7.00
CA ASP A 222 3.85 -25.60 5.78
C ASP A 222 5.27 -26.08 6.13
N THR A 223 5.45 -27.39 6.03
CA THR A 223 6.72 -28.06 6.30
C THR A 223 7.67 -28.06 5.10
N GLN A 224 7.18 -27.75 3.90
CA GLN A 224 7.98 -27.71 2.67
C GLN A 224 8.59 -26.33 2.41
N GLY A 225 8.12 -25.30 3.13
CA GLY A 225 8.66 -23.94 3.08
C GLY A 225 8.21 -23.14 1.88
N GLU A 226 7.14 -23.56 1.19
CA GLU A 226 6.60 -22.88 0.01
C GLU A 226 6.13 -21.47 0.35
N THR A 227 5.37 -21.33 1.43
CA THR A 227 4.86 -20.07 1.97
C THR A 227 5.99 -19.10 2.32
N TYR A 228 7.03 -19.59 2.99
CA TYR A 228 8.21 -18.78 3.28
C TYR A 228 8.92 -18.36 1.98
N GLY A 229 9.06 -19.28 1.02
CA GLY A 229 9.65 -19.01 -0.29
C GLY A 229 8.93 -17.91 -1.06
N ILE A 230 7.60 -17.88 -1.04
CA ILE A 230 6.78 -16.83 -1.66
C ILE A 230 7.06 -15.49 -0.99
N PHE A 231 7.02 -15.42 0.34
CA PHE A 231 7.29 -14.16 1.06
C PHE A 231 8.70 -13.63 0.80
N VAL A 232 9.71 -14.52 0.77
CA VAL A 232 11.09 -14.12 0.45
C VAL A 232 11.19 -13.59 -0.97
N ARG A 233 10.48 -14.19 -1.94
CA ARG A 233 10.45 -13.71 -3.32
C ARG A 233 9.89 -12.29 -3.37
N VAL A 234 8.67 -12.09 -2.85
CA VAL A 234 8.03 -10.77 -2.80
C VAL A 234 8.94 -9.75 -2.12
N ARG A 235 9.46 -10.07 -0.94
CA ARG A 235 10.38 -9.19 -0.20
C ARG A 235 11.60 -8.81 -1.03
N ASN A 236 12.23 -9.77 -1.70
CA ASN A 236 13.42 -9.48 -2.52
C ASN A 236 13.06 -8.61 -3.73
N THR A 237 11.94 -8.88 -4.41
CA THR A 237 11.43 -8.06 -5.51
C THR A 237 11.27 -6.60 -5.08
N LEU A 238 10.56 -6.36 -3.97
CA LEU A 238 10.34 -5.01 -3.43
C LEU A 238 11.66 -4.34 -2.99
N MET A 239 12.54 -5.08 -2.34
CA MET A 239 13.85 -4.56 -1.92
C MET A 239 14.79 -4.20 -3.08
N HIS A 240 14.52 -4.73 -4.28
CA HIS A 240 15.25 -4.39 -5.51
C HIS A 240 14.60 -3.26 -6.30
N GLY A 241 13.50 -2.68 -5.80
CA GLY A 241 12.82 -1.53 -6.41
C GLY A 241 11.73 -1.90 -7.42
N ASN A 242 11.45 -3.19 -7.59
CA ASN A 242 10.38 -3.68 -8.45
C ASN A 242 9.04 -3.65 -7.70
N GLN A 243 7.93 -3.68 -8.45
CA GLN A 243 6.56 -3.68 -7.92
C GLN A 243 5.95 -5.10 -7.84
N LEU A 244 4.87 -5.27 -7.08
CA LEU A 244 4.22 -6.60 -6.94
C LEU A 244 3.65 -7.11 -8.26
N HIS A 245 3.04 -6.22 -9.06
CA HIS A 245 2.41 -6.60 -10.33
C HIS A 245 3.41 -7.24 -11.33
N GLU A 246 4.71 -6.88 -11.23
CA GLU A 246 5.75 -7.42 -12.11
C GLU A 246 6.00 -8.93 -11.90
N ILE A 247 5.69 -9.46 -10.72
CA ILE A 247 5.89 -10.87 -10.38
C ILE A 247 4.57 -11.63 -10.21
N GLU A 248 3.43 -11.00 -10.50
CA GLU A 248 2.11 -11.56 -10.24
C GLU A 248 1.88 -12.88 -10.97
N SER A 249 2.35 -12.98 -12.23
CA SER A 249 2.31 -14.22 -13.01
C SER A 249 3.15 -15.37 -12.44
N GLU A 250 4.07 -15.09 -11.52
CA GLU A 250 4.90 -16.09 -10.84
C GLU A 250 4.35 -16.49 -9.47
N LEU A 251 3.36 -15.77 -8.96
CA LEU A 251 2.73 -16.06 -7.68
C LEU A 251 1.72 -17.21 -7.86
N PRO A 252 1.57 -18.09 -6.85
CA PRO A 252 0.60 -19.19 -6.91
C PRO A 252 -0.85 -18.74 -6.69
N CYS A 253 -1.06 -17.46 -6.38
CA CYS A 253 -2.31 -16.84 -6.00
C CYS A 253 -2.21 -15.33 -6.27
N GLU A 254 -3.32 -14.61 -6.15
CA GLU A 254 -3.34 -13.15 -6.37
C GLU A 254 -2.44 -12.43 -5.34
N ALA A 255 -1.87 -11.28 -5.72
CA ALA A 255 -0.93 -10.56 -4.85
C ALA A 255 -1.54 -10.22 -3.49
N TYR A 256 -2.82 -9.85 -3.44
CA TYR A 256 -3.51 -9.53 -2.20
C TYR A 256 -3.62 -10.74 -1.26
N GLU A 257 -3.77 -11.97 -1.79
CA GLU A 257 -3.87 -13.19 -0.98
C GLU A 257 -2.53 -13.50 -0.31
N VAL A 258 -1.42 -13.18 -0.97
CA VAL A 258 -0.08 -13.30 -0.38
C VAL A 258 0.07 -12.35 0.81
N VAL A 259 -0.35 -11.09 0.66
CA VAL A 259 -0.28 -10.08 1.73
C VAL A 259 -1.19 -10.46 2.89
N ASP A 260 -2.43 -10.91 2.60
CA ASP A 260 -3.40 -11.34 3.61
C ASP A 260 -2.89 -12.54 4.42
N LYS A 261 -2.31 -13.53 3.73
CA LYS A 261 -1.70 -14.70 4.39
C LYS A 261 -0.55 -14.30 5.30
N LEU A 262 0.30 -13.37 4.88
CA LEU A 262 1.38 -12.83 5.73
C LEU A 262 0.80 -12.12 6.96
N ALA A 263 -0.19 -11.25 6.78
CA ALA A 263 -0.87 -10.53 7.87
C ALA A 263 -1.47 -11.50 8.90
N GLY A 264 -2.16 -12.54 8.45
CA GLY A 264 -2.73 -13.57 9.31
C GLY A 264 -1.67 -14.34 10.12
N ILE A 265 -0.52 -14.64 9.53
CA ILE A 265 0.62 -15.26 10.25
C ILE A 265 1.14 -14.30 11.32
N VAL A 266 1.42 -13.05 10.96
CA VAL A 266 1.92 -12.03 11.89
C VAL A 266 0.96 -11.86 13.07
N TRP A 267 -0.34 -11.75 12.80
CA TRP A 267 -1.37 -11.63 13.82
C TRP A 267 -1.36 -12.83 14.79
N LYS A 268 -1.34 -14.07 14.27
CA LYS A 268 -1.25 -15.29 15.10
C LYS A 268 -0.01 -15.30 15.98
N VAL A 269 1.14 -14.86 15.46
CA VAL A 269 2.39 -14.79 16.23
C VAL A 269 2.32 -13.73 17.33
N ILE A 270 1.72 -12.56 17.06
CA ILE A 270 1.48 -11.53 18.09
C ILE A 270 0.59 -12.13 19.19
N CYS A 271 -0.53 -12.75 18.83
CA CYS A 271 -1.44 -13.40 19.78
C CYS A 271 -0.72 -14.47 20.60
N PHE A 272 0.12 -15.31 19.99
CA PHE A 272 0.90 -16.32 20.72
C PHE A 272 1.86 -15.69 21.73
N ASN A 273 2.55 -14.61 21.36
CA ASN A 273 3.47 -13.90 22.25
C ASN A 273 2.75 -13.20 23.42
N VAL A 274 1.58 -12.61 23.16
CA VAL A 274 0.71 -12.08 24.21
C VAL A 274 0.21 -13.21 25.11
N ASN A 275 -0.15 -14.36 24.53
CA ASN A 275 -0.67 -15.53 25.24
C ASN A 275 0.27 -16.10 26.29
N LYS A 276 1.58 -16.03 26.05
CA LYS A 276 2.60 -16.43 27.04
C LYS A 276 2.51 -15.64 28.34
N LYS A 277 2.04 -14.39 28.27
CA LYS A 277 1.86 -13.53 29.45
C LYS A 277 0.41 -13.50 29.94
N TRP A 278 -0.55 -13.74 29.06
CA TRP A 278 -1.97 -13.63 29.34
C TRP A 278 -2.78 -14.62 28.51
N PRO A 279 -3.39 -15.66 29.11
CA PRO A 279 -4.20 -16.64 28.40
C PRO A 279 -5.30 -16.00 27.53
N VAL A 280 -5.15 -16.11 26.21
CA VAL A 280 -6.00 -15.51 25.16
C VAL A 280 -7.26 -16.38 24.90
N SER A 281 -7.26 -17.62 25.37
CA SER A 281 -8.39 -18.54 25.23
C SER A 281 -9.68 -17.94 25.81
N GLY A 282 -10.70 -17.78 24.98
CA GLY A 282 -12.01 -17.23 25.38
C GLY A 282 -12.11 -15.71 25.33
N ARG A 283 -11.11 -14.99 24.80
CA ARG A 283 -11.16 -13.53 24.61
C ARG A 283 -11.68 -13.16 23.22
N PRO A 284 -12.47 -12.08 23.09
CA PRO A 284 -13.01 -11.64 21.81
C PRO A 284 -11.92 -10.99 20.97
N PHE A 285 -11.52 -11.65 19.88
CA PHE A 285 -10.84 -10.99 18.79
C PHE A 285 -11.80 -10.83 17.63
N LEU A 286 -11.79 -9.65 17.04
CA LEU A 286 -12.32 -9.52 15.69
C LEU A 286 -11.36 -10.25 14.76
N LEU A 287 -11.86 -11.31 14.15
CA LEU A 287 -11.18 -12.02 13.08
C LEU A 287 -11.68 -11.41 11.77
N PRO A 288 -10.91 -10.50 11.15
CA PRO A 288 -11.30 -10.00 9.85
C PRO A 288 -11.26 -11.16 8.85
N SER A 289 -12.18 -11.15 7.88
CA SER A 289 -12.13 -12.09 6.75
C SER A 289 -10.97 -11.80 5.80
N THR A 290 -10.43 -10.57 5.85
CA THR A 290 -9.22 -10.11 5.14
C THR A 290 -8.61 -8.91 5.86
N TYR A 291 -7.29 -8.82 5.88
CA TYR A 291 -6.50 -7.67 6.32
C TYR A 291 -6.25 -6.67 5.18
N VAL A 292 -6.46 -7.08 3.94
CA VAL A 292 -6.38 -6.22 2.75
C VAL A 292 -7.75 -5.61 2.47
N LYS A 293 -7.82 -4.28 2.48
CA LYS A 293 -9.05 -3.55 2.13
C LYS A 293 -9.10 -3.33 0.62
N HIS A 294 -10.17 -3.76 -0.02
CA HIS A 294 -10.49 -3.30 -1.37
C HIS A 294 -11.22 -1.96 -1.25
N LEU A 295 -10.51 -0.88 -1.59
CA LEU A 295 -11.16 0.40 -1.84
C LEU A 295 -11.92 0.28 -3.17
N VAL A 296 -13.22 0.01 -3.08
CA VAL A 296 -14.10 0.04 -4.25
C VAL A 296 -14.34 1.50 -4.60
N MET A 297 -13.56 2.02 -5.54
CA MET A 297 -13.85 3.29 -6.19
C MET A 297 -14.81 3.02 -7.35
N ALA A 298 -15.98 3.65 -7.36
CA ALA A 298 -16.84 3.63 -8.52
C ALA A 298 -16.25 4.58 -9.57
N ALA A 299 -15.92 4.04 -10.74
CA ALA A 299 -15.57 4.82 -11.92
C ALA A 299 -16.81 4.87 -12.82
N THR A 300 -17.32 6.08 -13.09
CA THR A 300 -18.41 6.27 -14.04
C THR A 300 -17.83 6.78 -15.35
N ASN A 301 -18.11 6.08 -16.44
CA ASN A 301 -17.79 6.52 -17.79
C ASN A 301 -18.86 7.50 -18.27
N MET A 302 -18.45 8.72 -18.59
CA MET A 302 -19.31 9.81 -19.05
C MET A 302 -18.77 10.42 -20.33
N THR A 303 -19.66 10.94 -21.15
CA THR A 303 -19.30 11.73 -22.33
C THR A 303 -19.62 13.19 -22.05
N ILE A 304 -18.61 14.05 -22.08
CA ILE A 304 -18.76 15.49 -21.83
C ILE A 304 -18.46 16.29 -23.11
N THR A 305 -19.18 17.40 -23.28
CA THR A 305 -18.89 18.38 -24.35
C THR A 305 -18.16 19.55 -23.73
N LEU A 306 -16.91 19.76 -24.12
CA LEU A 306 -16.11 20.90 -23.71
C LEU A 306 -15.80 21.77 -24.94
N PRO A 307 -16.27 23.02 -25.00
CA PRO A 307 -15.97 23.89 -26.14
C PRO A 307 -14.47 24.24 -26.15
N GLU A 308 -13.83 24.07 -27.31
CA GLU A 308 -12.45 24.52 -27.51
C GLU A 308 -12.40 26.06 -27.60
N GLY A 309 -11.57 26.68 -26.76
CA GLY A 309 -11.27 28.10 -26.86
C GLY A 309 -10.32 28.40 -28.03
N PRO A 310 -10.07 29.69 -28.34
CA PRO A 310 -9.17 30.09 -29.43
C PRO A 310 -7.71 29.62 -29.27
N ASN A 311 -7.32 29.17 -28.06
CA ASN A 311 -6.00 28.64 -27.75
C ASN A 311 -6.02 27.13 -27.43
N GLY A 312 -7.10 26.41 -27.75
CA GLY A 312 -7.34 25.02 -27.33
C GLY A 312 -8.17 24.92 -26.05
N LEU A 313 -8.25 23.73 -25.44
CA LEU A 313 -8.87 23.58 -24.12
C LEU A 313 -8.00 24.18 -23.03
N ASP A 314 -8.62 24.99 -22.18
CA ASP A 314 -8.00 25.44 -20.93
C ASP A 314 -8.03 24.30 -19.91
N ILE A 315 -6.87 23.94 -19.36
CA ILE A 315 -6.78 22.89 -18.34
C ILE A 315 -7.57 23.25 -17.06
N HIS A 316 -7.82 24.54 -16.82
CA HIS A 316 -8.59 25.03 -15.69
C HIS A 316 -10.10 25.03 -15.91
N SER A 317 -10.58 25.01 -17.17
CA SER A 317 -12.03 24.93 -17.43
C SER A 317 -12.64 23.60 -16.96
N CYS A 318 -11.81 22.61 -16.66
CA CYS A 318 -12.23 21.34 -16.08
C CYS A 318 -12.53 21.40 -14.58
N ASP A 319 -12.12 22.48 -13.89
CA ASP A 319 -12.42 22.68 -12.45
C ASP A 319 -13.91 22.95 -12.22
N GLU A 320 -14.58 23.57 -13.20
CA GLU A 320 -15.98 24.03 -13.12
C GLU A 320 -17.01 23.04 -13.65
N LEU A 321 -16.59 21.83 -14.06
CA LEU A 321 -17.49 20.76 -14.44
C LEU A 321 -18.20 20.22 -13.20
N GLY A 322 -19.27 20.90 -12.79
CA GLY A 322 -20.22 20.43 -11.80
C GLY A 322 -20.98 19.23 -12.37
N ILE A 323 -20.52 18.02 -12.03
CA ILE A 323 -21.18 16.79 -12.46
C ILE A 323 -22.25 16.47 -11.42
N GLU A 324 -23.51 16.72 -11.75
CA GLU A 324 -24.66 16.13 -11.06
C GLU A 324 -24.72 14.63 -11.42
N ALA A 325 -23.87 13.82 -10.80
CA ALA A 325 -23.91 12.37 -10.97
C ALA A 325 -25.08 11.80 -10.16
N SER A 326 -26.10 11.29 -10.84
CA SER A 326 -27.11 10.44 -10.20
C SER A 326 -26.50 9.04 -9.98
N VAL A 327 -26.26 8.70 -8.71
CA VAL A 327 -25.71 7.39 -8.31
C VAL A 327 -26.69 6.28 -8.72
N VAL A 328 -26.34 5.50 -9.74
CA VAL A 328 -27.03 4.25 -10.05
C VAL A 328 -26.43 3.17 -9.15
N ARG A 329 -27.16 2.83 -8.08
CA ARG A 329 -26.82 1.70 -7.20
C ARG A 329 -27.06 0.40 -7.95
N PHE A 330 -26.00 -0.36 -8.24
CA PHE A 330 -26.15 -1.77 -8.56
C PHE A 330 -26.29 -2.54 -7.25
N SER A 331 -27.42 -3.24 -7.12
CA SER A 331 -27.77 -4.13 -6.00
C SER A 331 -26.98 -5.42 -6.05
#